data_AF-A0A2V5LI69-F1
#
_entry.id   AF-A0A2V5LI69-F1
#
_cell.length_a   1.000
_cell.length_b   1.000
_cell.length_c   1.000
_cell.angle_alpha   90.00
_cell.angle_beta   90.00
_cell.angle_gamma   90.00
#
_symmetry.space_group_name_H-M   'P 1'
#
loop_
_entity.id
_entity.type
_entity.pdbx_description
1 polymer ?
#
loop_
_entity_poly.entity_id
_entity_poly.type
_entity_poly.pdbx_seq_one_letter_code
_entity_poly.pdbx_strand_id
1 'polypeptide(L)'
;MTTNQCDIGLIGLGVMGENLVLNMESKGFSVAVFNRTTEVTEKFAAGRAKGKNIQPTRTLEEFVSALKKPRIAMMMVKAGAPVDAVINQLSPLLEKGDIIIDGGNSLFTDTQRREKELAARGIHFVGMGVSGGEEGALKGPSLMPGGSRESWEVIAPIFRKIAAQVDGEPCCRYMGPNGAGHYVKMVHNGIEYGDIQLICESYAILKDILEMDAAQLAEVFTEWNKGELESYLIEITSQIFRKIDPETGKPLVDMILDKAGQKGTGIWTLQAAIRQYVVISTINAAVEARVVSSRKDERVAASKILPHPRLRKFKGNRARLIDAVRDALYASKIVSYAQGMELLRSGSAEYEWNLNLSDIATIWRGGCIIRARFLNRIVEAYRRDAELHNLLLDRYFTRAIKKAQPKWRLVVALAVKHGVAVPAFSASLAYFDSYRSARLPANLLQAQRDFFGAHTYERIDKPGVFHTEWTEPDHKSAEKPAEPKTPEPHHAGE
;
A
#
# COMPACT_ATOMS: atom_id res chain seq x y z
N MET A 1 34.18 33.34 5.53
CA MET A 1 34.37 31.97 6.07
C MET A 1 33.84 31.02 5.01
N THR A 2 34.66 30.12 4.46
CA THR A 2 34.17 29.07 3.54
C THR A 2 33.20 28.19 4.33
N THR A 3 31.91 28.43 4.17
CA THR A 3 30.86 27.56 4.71
C THR A 3 31.02 26.19 4.05
N ASN A 4 31.37 25.17 4.82
CA ASN A 4 31.36 23.79 4.34
C ASN A 4 29.95 23.46 3.86
N GLN A 5 29.76 23.37 2.55
CA GLN A 5 28.46 23.08 1.97
C GLN A 5 28.06 21.62 2.26
N CYS A 6 26.78 21.41 2.47
CA CYS A 6 26.14 20.14 2.76
C CYS A 6 25.86 19.33 1.48
N ASP A 7 25.93 18.01 1.57
CA ASP A 7 25.61 17.08 0.47
C ASP A 7 24.12 17.12 0.10
N ILE A 8 23.24 17.32 1.08
CA ILE A 8 21.79 17.33 0.93
C ILE A 8 21.13 18.21 1.99
N GLY A 9 19.95 18.74 1.68
CA GLY A 9 19.11 19.47 2.62
C GLY A 9 17.81 18.72 2.92
N LEU A 10 17.29 18.84 4.16
CA LEU A 10 15.97 18.33 4.54
C LEU A 10 15.10 19.42 5.19
N ILE A 11 13.92 19.62 4.61
CA ILE A 11 12.87 20.54 5.07
C ILE A 11 11.76 19.74 5.76
N GLY A 12 11.50 20.02 7.04
CA GLY A 12 10.45 19.37 7.83
C GLY A 12 10.99 18.37 8.84
N LEU A 13 11.10 18.80 10.10
CA LEU A 13 11.74 18.06 11.19
C LEU A 13 10.71 17.39 12.12
N GLY A 14 9.73 16.72 11.53
CA GLY A 14 8.93 15.74 12.28
C GLY A 14 9.75 14.47 12.56
N VAL A 15 9.18 13.52 13.31
CA VAL A 15 9.84 12.24 13.67
C VAL A 15 10.50 11.54 12.47
N MET A 16 9.81 11.48 11.32
CA MET A 16 10.35 10.90 10.09
C MET A 16 11.53 11.70 9.52
N GLY A 17 11.43 13.03 9.51
CA GLY A 17 12.46 13.92 8.98
C GLY A 17 13.73 13.88 9.82
N GLU A 18 13.61 14.01 11.16
CA GLU A 18 14.75 13.89 12.08
C GLU A 18 15.50 12.55 11.88
N ASN A 19 14.76 11.45 11.79
CA ASN A 19 15.36 10.13 11.66
C ASN A 19 16.06 9.93 10.32
N LEU A 20 15.50 10.47 9.22
CA LEU A 20 16.17 10.46 7.91
C LEU A 20 17.45 11.29 7.92
N VAL A 21 17.45 12.46 8.56
CA VAL A 21 18.65 13.29 8.73
C VAL A 21 19.73 12.52 9.49
N LEU A 22 19.38 11.90 10.62
CA LEU A 22 20.32 11.13 11.41
C LEU A 22 20.84 9.89 10.67
N ASN A 23 19.99 9.25 9.85
CA ASN A 23 20.41 8.15 9.00
C ASN A 23 21.45 8.63 7.97
N MET A 24 21.14 9.69 7.21
CA MET A 24 22.07 10.31 6.25
C MET A 24 23.40 10.68 6.90
N GLU A 25 23.37 11.34 8.07
CA GLU A 25 24.59 11.71 8.80
C GLU A 25 25.40 10.49 9.24
N SER A 26 24.75 9.44 9.74
CA SER A 26 25.42 8.19 10.12
C SER A 26 26.10 7.47 8.96
N LYS A 27 25.70 7.79 7.71
CA LYS A 27 26.32 7.29 6.48
C LYS A 27 27.38 8.24 5.90
N GLY A 28 27.73 9.30 6.62
CA GLY A 28 28.81 10.22 6.30
C GLY A 28 28.40 11.37 5.38
N PHE A 29 27.11 11.65 5.22
CA PHE A 29 26.63 12.82 4.47
C PHE A 29 26.47 14.03 5.40
N SER A 30 26.91 15.22 4.96
CA SER A 30 26.54 16.48 5.62
C SER A 30 25.12 16.88 5.25
N VAL A 31 24.31 17.26 6.24
CA VAL A 31 22.88 17.57 6.01
C VAL A 31 22.53 18.98 6.51
N ALA A 32 22.05 19.84 5.62
CA ALA A 32 21.43 21.09 6.02
C ALA A 32 19.97 20.83 6.45
N VAL A 33 19.53 21.42 7.55
CA VAL A 33 18.16 21.21 8.05
C VAL A 33 17.41 22.51 8.20
N PHE A 34 16.15 22.48 7.81
CA PHE A 34 15.22 23.59 7.92
C PHE A 34 13.84 23.11 8.36
N ASN A 35 13.14 23.93 9.13
CA ASN A 35 11.75 23.72 9.48
C ASN A 35 11.06 25.08 9.58
N ARG A 36 9.80 25.17 9.13
CA ARG A 36 9.01 26.41 9.14
C ARG A 36 8.98 27.07 10.53
N THR A 37 8.91 26.26 11.58
CA THR A 37 8.98 26.71 12.97
C THR A 37 10.43 26.53 13.44
N THR A 38 11.14 27.64 13.60
CA THR A 38 12.59 27.69 13.88
C THR A 38 12.97 26.96 15.16
N GLU A 39 12.12 27.01 16.18
CA GLU A 39 12.32 26.35 17.48
C GLU A 39 12.46 24.82 17.33
N VAL A 40 11.82 24.23 16.31
CA VAL A 40 11.98 22.79 16.02
C VAL A 40 13.40 22.49 15.53
N THR A 41 13.94 23.33 14.65
CA THR A 41 15.32 23.22 14.17
C THR A 41 16.31 23.40 15.32
N GLU A 42 16.12 24.43 16.15
CA GLU A 42 16.98 24.71 17.30
C GLU A 42 16.94 23.57 18.33
N LYS A 43 15.75 23.02 18.62
CA LYS A 43 15.60 21.86 19.51
C LYS A 43 16.31 20.62 18.97
N PHE A 44 16.17 20.34 17.67
CA PHE A 44 16.85 19.20 17.05
C PHE A 44 18.37 19.37 17.09
N ALA A 45 18.88 20.56 16.75
CA ALA A 45 20.30 20.92 16.79
C ALA A 45 20.91 20.82 18.21
N ALA A 46 20.18 21.28 19.22
CA ALA A 46 20.63 21.20 20.62
C ALA A 46 20.50 19.78 21.22
N GLY A 47 19.64 18.95 20.66
CA GLY A 47 19.35 17.59 21.09
C GLY A 47 20.02 16.53 20.21
N ARG A 48 19.22 15.82 19.42
CA ARG A 48 19.64 14.61 18.69
C ARG A 48 20.70 14.87 17.61
N ALA A 49 20.77 16.09 17.08
CA ALA A 49 21.78 16.50 16.10
C ALA A 49 23.06 17.11 16.71
N LYS A 50 23.15 17.21 18.05
CA LYS A 50 24.31 17.83 18.70
C LYS A 50 25.60 17.07 18.40
N GLY A 51 26.62 17.78 17.93
CA GLY A 51 27.94 17.21 17.61
C GLY A 51 27.99 16.39 16.32
N LYS A 52 26.94 16.45 15.50
CA LYS A 52 26.83 15.74 14.23
C LYS A 52 27.12 16.67 13.05
N ASN A 53 27.39 16.09 11.88
CA ASN A 53 27.59 16.85 10.64
C ASN A 53 26.25 17.35 10.05
N ILE A 54 25.51 18.12 10.85
CA ILE A 54 24.18 18.63 10.54
C ILE A 54 24.21 20.15 10.72
N GLN A 55 23.88 20.88 9.67
CA GLN A 55 23.87 22.35 9.67
C GLN A 55 22.42 22.86 9.86
N PRO A 56 22.05 23.38 11.04
CA PRO A 56 20.78 24.05 11.22
C PRO A 56 20.75 25.38 10.48
N THR A 57 19.62 25.70 9.85
CA THR A 57 19.40 26.96 9.12
C THR A 57 18.08 27.60 9.56
N ARG A 58 18.03 28.94 9.59
CA ARG A 58 16.89 29.72 10.09
C ARG A 58 15.98 30.23 8.96
N THR A 59 16.52 30.41 7.76
CA THR A 59 15.75 30.84 6.57
C THR A 59 15.99 29.91 5.39
N LEU A 60 15.13 29.97 4.38
CA LEU A 60 15.30 29.18 3.16
C LEU A 60 16.51 29.64 2.34
N GLU A 61 16.89 30.91 2.40
CA GLU A 61 18.09 31.45 1.75
C GLU A 61 19.35 30.89 2.40
N GLU A 62 19.40 30.82 3.74
CA GLU A 62 20.48 30.15 4.48
C GLU A 62 20.54 28.65 4.12
N PHE A 63 19.38 27.98 4.08
CA PHE A 63 19.26 26.58 3.70
C PHE A 63 19.83 26.32 2.31
N VAL A 64 19.41 27.09 1.29
CA VAL A 64 19.85 26.93 -0.09
C VAL A 64 21.34 27.26 -0.26
N SER A 65 21.83 28.29 0.43
CA SER A 65 23.25 28.68 0.40
C SER A 65 24.17 27.63 1.03
N ALA A 66 23.64 26.84 1.97
CA ALA A 66 24.36 25.75 2.60
C ALA A 66 24.52 24.51 1.72
N LEU A 67 23.86 24.39 0.56
CA LEU A 67 23.89 23.18 -0.27
C LEU A 67 24.95 23.23 -1.37
N LYS A 68 25.63 22.10 -1.62
CA LYS A 68 26.48 21.90 -2.81
C LYS A 68 25.62 21.95 -4.09
N LYS A 69 26.22 22.32 -5.22
CA LYS A 69 25.56 22.26 -6.54
C LYS A 69 25.84 20.91 -7.24
N PRO A 70 24.89 20.33 -8.00
CA PRO A 70 23.47 20.72 -8.03
C PRO A 70 22.83 20.49 -6.66
N ARG A 71 21.98 21.43 -6.23
CA ARG A 71 21.39 21.43 -4.89
C ARG A 71 20.36 20.32 -4.79
N ILE A 72 20.40 19.55 -3.70
CA ILE A 72 19.43 18.49 -3.41
C ILE A 72 18.64 18.90 -2.17
N ALA A 73 17.36 19.23 -2.34
CA ALA A 73 16.47 19.65 -1.27
C ALA A 73 15.30 18.67 -1.10
N MET A 74 15.32 17.88 -0.02
CA MET A 74 14.27 16.94 0.32
C MET A 74 13.24 17.54 1.28
N MET A 75 11.96 17.28 1.06
CA MET A 75 10.85 17.73 1.89
C MET A 75 10.20 16.54 2.59
N MET A 76 9.99 16.68 3.90
CA MET A 76 9.28 15.73 4.76
C MET A 76 8.16 16.46 5.51
N VAL A 77 7.22 17.03 4.75
CA VAL A 77 6.09 17.82 5.27
C VAL A 77 4.76 17.11 5.03
N LYS A 78 3.69 17.66 5.60
CA LYS A 78 2.32 17.15 5.38
C LYS A 78 1.96 17.28 3.89
N ALA A 79 1.46 16.20 3.29
CA ALA A 79 1.04 16.17 1.90
C ALA A 79 -0.08 17.19 1.58
N GLY A 80 -0.22 17.53 0.30
CA GLY A 80 -1.16 18.53 -0.21
C GLY A 80 -0.58 19.95 -0.18
N ALA A 81 -1.44 20.94 0.11
CA ALA A 81 -1.07 22.37 0.08
C ALA A 81 0.24 22.76 0.81
N PRO A 82 0.62 22.15 1.96
CA PRO A 82 1.91 22.48 2.59
C PRO A 82 3.13 22.14 1.73
N VAL A 83 3.08 21.11 0.89
CA VAL A 83 4.17 20.80 -0.06
C VAL A 83 4.27 21.90 -1.11
N ASP A 84 3.15 22.31 -1.70
CA ASP A 84 3.12 23.36 -2.72
C ASP A 84 3.59 24.71 -2.18
N ALA A 85 3.23 25.04 -0.93
CA ALA A 85 3.71 26.24 -0.27
C ALA A 85 5.25 26.26 -0.13
N VAL A 86 5.86 25.12 0.23
CA VAL A 86 7.33 25.00 0.31
C VAL A 86 7.96 25.11 -1.07
N ILE A 87 7.41 24.44 -2.09
CA ILE A 87 7.92 24.51 -3.48
C ILE A 87 7.90 25.97 -4.00
N ASN A 88 6.81 26.70 -3.73
CA ASN A 88 6.66 28.09 -4.18
C ASN A 88 7.69 29.04 -3.54
N GLN A 89 8.09 28.77 -2.29
CA GLN A 89 9.11 29.56 -1.59
C GLN A 89 10.53 29.14 -1.96
N LEU A 90 10.75 27.83 -2.19
CA LEU A 90 12.06 27.27 -2.46
C LEU A 90 12.50 27.50 -3.92
N SER A 91 11.61 27.29 -4.88
CA SER A 91 11.95 27.31 -6.31
C SER A 91 12.54 28.63 -6.84
N PRO A 92 12.18 29.84 -6.35
CA PRO A 92 12.84 31.08 -6.76
C PRO A 92 14.30 31.21 -6.31
N LEU A 93 14.72 30.40 -5.33
CA LEU A 93 16.08 30.40 -4.78
C LEU A 93 16.98 29.36 -5.46
N LEU A 94 16.41 28.48 -6.27
CA LEU A 94 17.12 27.40 -6.96
C LEU A 94 17.54 27.81 -8.37
N GLU A 95 18.53 27.10 -8.91
CA GLU A 95 19.04 27.28 -10.25
C GLU A 95 18.70 26.06 -11.14
N LYS A 96 18.89 26.21 -12.46
CA LYS A 96 18.70 25.11 -13.41
C LYS A 96 19.61 23.92 -13.04
N GLY A 97 19.03 22.72 -12.99
CA GLY A 97 19.70 21.48 -12.60
C GLY A 97 19.56 21.12 -11.12
N ASP A 98 19.07 22.04 -10.27
CA ASP A 98 18.78 21.73 -8.87
C ASP A 98 17.58 20.76 -8.75
N ILE A 99 17.53 20.03 -7.63
CA ILE A 99 16.61 18.91 -7.41
C ILE A 99 15.78 19.15 -6.15
N ILE A 100 14.46 19.14 -6.30
CA ILE A 100 13.51 19.07 -5.19
C ILE A 100 12.99 17.63 -5.07
N ILE A 101 13.02 17.07 -3.86
CA ILE A 101 12.49 15.74 -3.56
C ILE A 101 11.33 15.88 -2.59
N ASP A 102 10.14 15.40 -2.96
CA ASP A 102 9.04 15.20 -2.03
C ASP A 102 9.12 13.78 -1.46
N GLY A 103 9.48 13.65 -0.19
CA GLY A 103 9.55 12.38 0.54
C GLY A 103 8.27 12.02 1.30
N GLY A 104 7.22 12.85 1.16
CA GLY A 104 5.94 12.68 1.83
C GLY A 104 5.11 11.51 1.29
N ASN A 105 3.91 11.34 1.84
CA ASN A 105 2.90 10.46 1.24
C ASN A 105 1.98 11.31 0.35
N SER A 106 2.52 11.90 -0.71
CA SER A 106 1.75 12.71 -1.67
C SER A 106 1.03 11.83 -2.68
N LEU A 107 -0.07 12.36 -3.25
CA LEU A 107 -0.78 11.71 -4.35
C LEU A 107 0.09 11.81 -5.62
N PHE A 108 0.19 10.72 -6.39
CA PHE A 108 1.09 10.66 -7.54
C PHE A 108 0.75 11.67 -8.65
N THR A 109 -0.52 12.04 -8.80
CA THR A 109 -0.97 13.08 -9.75
C THR A 109 -0.50 14.47 -9.35
N ASP A 110 -0.37 14.76 -8.05
CA ASP A 110 0.25 16.00 -7.58
C ASP A 110 1.73 16.04 -7.96
N THR A 111 2.42 14.90 -7.89
CA THR A 111 3.81 14.79 -8.35
C THR A 111 3.95 15.02 -9.84
N GLN A 112 3.08 14.44 -10.66
CA GLN A 112 3.05 14.68 -12.11
C GLN A 112 2.86 16.17 -12.43
N ARG A 113 1.93 16.84 -11.74
CA ARG A 113 1.72 18.28 -11.88
C ARG A 113 2.95 19.08 -11.47
N ARG A 114 3.49 18.83 -10.27
CA ARG A 114 4.65 19.55 -9.71
C ARG A 114 5.90 19.41 -10.58
N GLU A 115 6.17 18.22 -11.11
CA GLU A 115 7.28 17.99 -12.02
C GLU A 115 7.13 18.81 -13.30
N LYS A 116 5.93 18.81 -13.91
CA LYS A 116 5.65 19.61 -15.12
C LYS A 116 5.87 21.11 -14.89
N GLU A 117 5.40 21.63 -13.76
CA GLU A 117 5.55 23.04 -13.39
C GLU A 117 7.02 23.44 -13.15
N LEU A 118 7.80 22.59 -12.47
CA LEU A 118 9.19 22.85 -12.15
C LEU A 118 10.13 22.65 -13.35
N ALA A 119 9.78 21.74 -14.27
CA ALA A 119 10.52 21.54 -15.51
C ALA A 119 10.61 22.82 -16.35
N ALA A 120 9.57 23.66 -16.35
CA ALA A 120 9.57 24.96 -17.05
C ALA A 120 10.62 25.94 -16.49
N ARG A 121 11.11 25.72 -15.25
CA ARG A 121 12.19 26.48 -14.61
C ARG A 121 13.55 25.75 -14.69
N GLY A 122 13.59 24.58 -15.32
CA GLY A 122 14.78 23.73 -15.36
C GLY A 122 15.14 23.10 -14.01
N ILE A 123 14.18 22.99 -13.09
CA ILE A 123 14.35 22.34 -11.78
C ILE A 123 13.81 20.91 -11.88
N HIS A 124 14.58 19.94 -11.42
CA HIS A 124 14.10 18.55 -11.37
C HIS A 124 13.23 18.33 -10.14
N PHE A 125 12.16 17.56 -10.30
CA PHE A 125 11.30 17.14 -9.20
C PHE A 125 11.31 15.61 -9.08
N VAL A 126 11.44 15.11 -7.86
CA VAL A 126 11.40 13.68 -7.56
C VAL A 126 10.32 13.43 -6.51
N GLY A 127 9.31 12.64 -6.87
CA GLY A 127 8.39 12.07 -5.90
C GLY A 127 8.96 10.75 -5.37
N MET A 128 9.31 10.70 -4.09
CA MET A 128 9.96 9.54 -3.50
C MET A 128 9.16 8.99 -2.33
N GLY A 129 8.57 7.82 -2.54
CA GLY A 129 7.96 7.08 -1.44
C GLY A 129 8.99 6.65 -0.41
N VAL A 130 8.78 7.00 0.86
CA VAL A 130 9.61 6.54 2.00
C VAL A 130 8.78 5.64 2.91
N SER A 131 9.18 4.38 3.09
CA SER A 131 8.49 3.41 3.98
C SER A 131 9.43 2.87 5.06
N GLY A 132 8.86 2.56 6.24
CA GLY A 132 9.60 1.97 7.36
C GLY A 132 9.26 2.48 8.76
N GLY A 133 8.38 3.48 8.85
CA GLY A 133 8.06 4.12 10.12
C GLY A 133 9.27 4.81 10.74
N GLU A 134 9.16 5.09 12.04
CA GLU A 134 10.20 5.82 12.78
C GLU A 134 11.54 5.08 12.76
N GLU A 135 11.54 3.80 13.13
CA GLU A 135 12.76 3.00 13.20
C GLU A 135 13.38 2.76 11.80
N GLY A 136 12.54 2.47 10.80
CA GLY A 136 13.02 2.29 9.43
C GLY A 136 13.65 3.57 8.87
N ALA A 137 13.08 4.75 9.11
CA ALA A 137 13.70 6.00 8.71
C ALA A 137 15.11 6.18 9.28
N LEU A 138 15.32 5.77 10.53
CA LEU A 138 16.59 5.92 11.25
C LEU A 138 17.65 4.90 10.81
N LYS A 139 17.26 3.64 10.58
CA LYS A 139 18.20 2.53 10.34
C LYS A 139 18.37 2.18 8.87
N GLY A 140 17.32 2.38 8.07
CA GLY A 140 17.27 1.99 6.68
C GLY A 140 15.83 1.85 6.17
N PRO A 141 15.28 2.85 5.47
CA PRO A 141 13.94 2.76 4.90
C PRO A 141 13.95 2.03 3.55
N SER A 142 12.76 1.68 3.07
CA SER A 142 12.54 1.40 1.65
C SER A 142 12.24 2.70 0.93
N LEU A 143 12.88 2.91 -0.22
CA LEU A 143 12.85 4.17 -0.96
C LEU A 143 12.44 3.95 -2.42
N MET A 144 11.44 4.68 -2.87
CA MET A 144 10.75 4.51 -4.15
C MET A 144 10.80 5.80 -4.97
N PRO A 145 11.98 6.26 -5.45
CA PRO A 145 12.09 7.49 -6.23
C PRO A 145 11.50 7.35 -7.64
N GLY A 146 10.67 8.31 -8.03
CA GLY A 146 10.24 8.56 -9.41
C GLY A 146 10.47 10.02 -9.82
N GLY A 147 10.73 10.24 -11.10
CA GLY A 147 11.12 11.53 -11.67
C GLY A 147 12.05 11.33 -12.87
N SER A 148 12.76 12.37 -13.31
CA SER A 148 13.70 12.25 -14.44
C SER A 148 14.84 11.26 -14.17
N ARG A 149 15.38 10.63 -15.23
CA ARG A 149 16.55 9.74 -15.13
C ARG A 149 17.80 10.49 -14.65
N GLU A 150 17.96 11.74 -15.10
CA GLU A 150 19.05 12.63 -14.71
C GLU A 150 19.04 12.89 -13.19
N SER A 151 17.89 13.24 -12.62
CA SER A 151 17.80 13.44 -11.16
C SER A 151 18.07 12.15 -10.38
N TRP A 152 17.67 10.98 -10.91
CA TRP A 152 18.01 9.70 -10.29
C TRP A 152 19.51 9.46 -10.21
N GLU A 153 20.26 9.72 -11.28
CA GLU A 153 21.71 9.51 -11.32
C GLU A 153 22.45 10.34 -10.27
N VAL A 154 21.99 11.57 -10.02
CA VAL A 154 22.53 12.46 -8.99
C VAL A 154 22.20 11.97 -7.58
N ILE A 155 20.96 11.56 -7.31
CA ILE A 155 20.52 11.24 -5.94
C ILE A 155 20.79 9.80 -5.50
N ALA A 156 20.96 8.87 -6.46
CA ALA A 156 21.10 7.45 -6.19
C ALA A 156 22.23 7.09 -5.19
N PRO A 157 23.42 7.71 -5.22
CA PRO A 157 24.49 7.40 -4.28
C PRO A 157 24.10 7.63 -2.81
N ILE A 158 23.33 8.69 -2.54
CA ILE A 158 22.84 9.00 -1.19
C ILE A 158 21.77 7.99 -0.79
N PHE A 159 20.73 7.86 -1.61
CA PHE A 159 19.55 7.08 -1.23
C PHE A 159 19.81 5.57 -1.18
N ARG A 160 20.68 5.02 -2.02
CA ARG A 160 21.08 3.61 -1.93
C ARG A 160 21.87 3.31 -0.65
N LYS A 161 22.65 4.27 -0.14
CA LYS A 161 23.48 4.07 1.07
C LYS A 161 22.67 4.16 2.36
N ILE A 162 21.63 5.01 2.38
CA ILE A 162 20.76 5.15 3.55
C ILE A 162 19.62 4.11 3.58
N ALA A 163 19.29 3.48 2.45
CA ALA A 163 18.26 2.45 2.37
C ALA A 163 18.59 1.21 3.20
N ALA A 164 17.54 0.46 3.58
CA ALA A 164 17.71 -0.90 4.09
C ALA A 164 18.50 -1.77 3.10
N GLN A 165 19.29 -2.70 3.61
CA GLN A 165 20.05 -3.65 2.81
C GLN A 165 19.49 -5.06 3.04
N VAL A 166 19.26 -5.82 1.98
CA VAL A 166 18.86 -7.23 2.04
C VAL A 166 19.75 -8.01 1.07
N ASP A 167 20.50 -8.99 1.58
CA ASP A 167 21.49 -9.75 0.81
C ASP A 167 22.54 -8.86 0.10
N GLY A 168 22.90 -7.74 0.71
CA GLY A 168 23.82 -6.74 0.12
C GLY A 168 23.19 -5.85 -0.95
N GLU A 169 21.89 -6.01 -1.26
CA GLU A 169 21.17 -5.12 -2.18
C GLU A 169 20.39 -4.04 -1.43
N PRO A 170 20.51 -2.76 -1.85
CA PRO A 170 19.75 -1.67 -1.25
C PRO A 170 18.26 -1.75 -1.66
N CYS A 171 17.38 -1.51 -0.70
CA CYS A 171 15.93 -1.36 -0.89
C CYS A 171 15.58 0.02 -1.48
N CYS A 172 16.29 0.40 -2.55
CA CYS A 172 16.13 1.65 -3.28
C CYS A 172 16.48 1.45 -4.75
N ARG A 173 15.51 1.66 -5.63
CA ARG A 173 15.64 1.55 -7.09
C ARG A 173 14.84 2.66 -7.76
N TYR A 174 15.20 3.01 -8.99
CA TYR A 174 14.42 3.94 -9.80
C TYR A 174 13.10 3.30 -10.20
N MET A 175 11.97 3.93 -9.85
CA MET A 175 10.64 3.38 -10.13
C MET A 175 10.15 3.72 -11.53
N GLY A 176 10.55 4.86 -12.08
CA GLY A 176 10.06 5.35 -13.36
C GLY A 176 9.96 6.87 -13.40
N PRO A 177 9.45 7.44 -14.49
CA PRO A 177 9.30 8.88 -14.62
C PRO A 177 8.20 9.43 -13.70
N ASN A 178 8.20 10.73 -13.49
CA ASN A 178 7.12 11.46 -12.84
C ASN A 178 6.62 10.90 -11.49
N GLY A 179 5.32 10.70 -11.35
CA GLY A 179 4.64 10.18 -10.17
C GLY A 179 4.87 8.70 -9.87
N ALA A 180 5.63 7.95 -10.69
CA ALA A 180 5.81 6.52 -10.52
C ALA A 180 6.22 6.11 -9.10
N GLY A 181 7.15 6.86 -8.49
CA GLY A 181 7.62 6.60 -7.12
C GLY A 181 6.53 6.68 -6.06
N HIS A 182 5.71 7.75 -6.10
CA HIS A 182 4.57 7.90 -5.20
C HIS A 182 3.42 6.95 -5.52
N TYR A 183 3.24 6.55 -6.78
CA TYR A 183 2.26 5.53 -7.14
C TYR A 183 2.61 4.17 -6.55
N VAL A 184 3.87 3.73 -6.68
CA VAL A 184 4.35 2.49 -6.06
C VAL A 184 4.16 2.56 -4.54
N LYS A 185 4.42 3.71 -3.91
CA LYS A 185 4.21 3.90 -2.48
C LYS A 185 2.74 3.84 -2.06
N MET A 186 1.85 4.40 -2.87
CA MET A 186 0.41 4.32 -2.66
C MET A 186 -0.04 2.87 -2.66
N VAL A 187 0.34 2.08 -3.67
CA VAL A 187 0.00 0.66 -3.75
C VAL A 187 0.61 -0.14 -2.59
N HIS A 188 1.85 0.13 -2.19
CA HIS A 188 2.46 -0.44 -0.98
C HIS A 188 1.54 -0.23 0.25
N ASN A 189 1.02 0.98 0.45
CA ASN A 189 0.13 1.27 1.59
C ASN A 189 -1.22 0.57 1.46
N GLY A 190 -1.74 0.38 0.25
CA GLY A 190 -2.93 -0.43 0.03
C GLY A 190 -2.72 -1.89 0.45
N ILE A 191 -1.59 -2.49 0.04
CA ILE A 191 -1.20 -3.84 0.44
C ILE A 191 -1.00 -3.93 1.96
N GLU A 192 -0.38 -2.91 2.58
CA GLU A 192 -0.24 -2.80 4.04
C GLU A 192 -1.60 -2.85 4.74
N TYR A 193 -2.61 -2.16 4.22
CA TYR A 193 -3.96 -2.18 4.79
C TYR A 193 -4.57 -3.58 4.68
N GLY A 194 -4.41 -4.24 3.54
CA GLY A 194 -4.82 -5.63 3.34
C GLY A 194 -4.16 -6.57 4.36
N ASP A 195 -2.83 -6.54 4.48
CA ASP A 195 -2.08 -7.39 5.40
C ASP A 195 -2.52 -7.20 6.86
N ILE A 196 -2.67 -5.95 7.32
CA ILE A 196 -3.13 -5.65 8.68
C ILE A 196 -4.54 -6.20 8.90
N GLN A 197 -5.47 -5.98 7.95
CA GLN A 197 -6.85 -6.45 8.10
C GLN A 197 -6.93 -7.98 8.15
N LEU A 198 -6.16 -8.69 7.32
CA LEU A 198 -6.11 -10.15 7.34
C LEU A 198 -5.56 -10.70 8.67
N ILE A 199 -4.59 -10.01 9.27
CA ILE A 199 -4.08 -10.32 10.61
C ILE A 199 -5.16 -10.07 11.68
N CYS A 200 -5.90 -8.96 11.60
CA CYS A 200 -7.00 -8.65 12.50
C CYS A 200 -8.13 -9.69 12.41
N GLU A 201 -8.45 -10.18 11.21
CA GLU A 201 -9.45 -11.24 11.02
C GLU A 201 -8.98 -12.59 11.58
N SER A 202 -7.68 -12.90 11.43
CA SER A 202 -7.08 -14.07 12.08
C SER A 202 -7.21 -13.98 13.61
N TYR A 203 -6.88 -12.82 14.17
CA TYR A 203 -7.05 -12.52 15.60
C TYR A 203 -8.51 -12.67 16.05
N ALA A 204 -9.46 -12.09 15.33
CA ALA A 204 -10.88 -12.15 15.69
C ALA A 204 -11.39 -13.59 15.72
N ILE A 205 -11.01 -14.43 14.75
CA ILE A 205 -11.39 -15.84 14.73
C ILE A 205 -10.80 -16.59 15.94
N LEU A 206 -9.52 -16.39 16.24
CA LEU A 206 -8.86 -17.05 17.37
C LEU A 206 -9.41 -16.55 18.73
N LYS A 207 -9.72 -15.26 18.86
CA LYS A 207 -10.30 -14.69 20.07
C LYS A 207 -11.76 -15.12 20.25
N ASP A 208 -12.59 -14.97 19.23
CA ASP A 208 -14.05 -15.09 19.39
C ASP A 208 -14.56 -16.53 19.23
N ILE A 209 -13.88 -17.36 18.42
CA ILE A 209 -14.28 -18.77 18.21
C ILE A 209 -13.50 -19.71 19.15
N LEU A 210 -12.21 -19.47 19.34
CA LEU A 210 -11.38 -20.28 20.23
C LEU A 210 -11.24 -19.71 21.64
N GLU A 211 -11.80 -18.54 21.95
CA GLU A 211 -11.75 -17.93 23.28
C GLU A 211 -10.29 -17.79 23.78
N MET A 212 -9.35 -17.49 22.85
CA MET A 212 -7.93 -17.36 23.20
C MET A 212 -7.63 -16.01 23.84
N ASP A 213 -6.83 -16.03 24.90
CA ASP A 213 -6.32 -14.82 25.54
C ASP A 213 -5.09 -14.24 24.81
N ALA A 214 -4.65 -13.04 25.23
CA ALA A 214 -3.52 -12.36 24.61
C ALA A 214 -2.22 -13.17 24.69
N ALA A 215 -1.96 -13.90 25.77
CA ALA A 215 -0.75 -14.70 25.91
C ALA A 215 -0.75 -15.86 24.90
N GLN A 216 -1.86 -16.57 24.78
CA GLN A 216 -2.02 -17.65 23.80
C GLN A 216 -1.93 -17.14 22.36
N LEU A 217 -2.51 -15.97 22.07
CA LEU A 217 -2.40 -15.32 20.76
C LEU A 217 -0.94 -14.95 20.44
N ALA A 218 -0.20 -14.41 21.42
CA ALA A 218 1.22 -14.08 21.25
C ALA A 218 2.03 -15.31 20.82
N GLU A 219 1.79 -16.47 21.43
CA GLU A 219 2.49 -17.71 21.09
C GLU A 219 2.14 -18.22 19.69
N VAL A 220 0.86 -18.17 19.30
CA VAL A 220 0.43 -18.55 17.94
C VAL A 220 1.12 -17.68 16.88
N PHE A 221 1.08 -16.36 17.03
CA PHE A 221 1.71 -15.45 16.06
C PHE A 221 3.23 -15.55 16.07
N THR A 222 3.84 -15.85 17.23
CA THR A 222 5.29 -16.13 17.31
C THR A 222 5.65 -17.37 16.52
N GLU A 223 4.84 -18.44 16.61
CA GLU A 223 5.07 -19.67 15.85
C GLU A 223 4.83 -19.46 14.35
N TRP A 224 3.78 -18.74 13.97
CA TRP A 224 3.53 -18.38 12.56
C TRP A 224 4.68 -17.60 11.94
N ASN A 225 5.35 -16.75 12.71
CA ASN A 225 6.48 -15.95 12.25
C ASN A 225 7.74 -16.78 11.94
N LYS A 226 7.80 -18.07 12.31
CA LYS A 226 8.92 -18.96 11.98
C LYS A 226 8.76 -19.62 10.60
N GLY A 227 7.58 -19.49 9.98
CA GLY A 227 7.20 -20.19 8.76
C GLY A 227 7.04 -19.28 7.53
N GLU A 228 6.09 -19.61 6.67
CA GLU A 228 5.82 -18.87 5.43
C GLU A 228 5.22 -17.46 5.64
N LEU A 229 4.71 -17.20 6.85
CA LEU A 229 4.18 -15.90 7.28
C LEU A 229 5.23 -15.00 7.94
N GLU A 230 6.50 -15.42 7.99
CA GLU A 230 7.61 -14.61 8.51
C GLU A 230 7.58 -13.20 7.90
N SER A 231 7.24 -12.22 8.74
CA SER A 231 7.05 -10.83 8.35
C SER A 231 7.04 -9.90 9.55
N TYR A 232 7.38 -8.64 9.30
CA TYR A 232 7.39 -7.63 10.37
C TYR A 232 6.03 -7.46 11.03
N LEU A 233 4.94 -7.47 10.26
CA LEU A 233 3.59 -7.30 10.81
C LEU A 233 3.18 -8.45 11.74
N ILE A 234 3.54 -9.70 11.43
CA ILE A 234 3.29 -10.84 12.32
C ILE A 234 4.16 -10.76 13.58
N GLU A 235 5.43 -10.36 13.42
CA GLU A 235 6.36 -10.15 14.53
C GLU A 235 5.81 -9.12 15.54
N ILE A 236 5.48 -7.91 15.08
CA ILE A 236 4.97 -6.86 15.98
C ILE A 236 3.62 -7.24 16.56
N THR A 237 2.76 -7.97 15.83
CA THR A 237 1.49 -8.46 16.36
C THR A 237 1.71 -9.38 17.57
N SER A 238 2.71 -10.27 17.50
CA SER A 238 3.07 -11.11 18.65
C SER A 238 3.60 -10.31 19.85
N GLN A 239 4.29 -9.18 19.60
CA GLN A 239 4.81 -8.30 20.66
C GLN A 239 3.70 -7.44 21.28
N ILE A 240 2.76 -6.97 20.46
CA ILE A 240 1.59 -6.18 20.88
C ILE A 240 0.77 -6.97 21.90
N PHE A 241 0.52 -8.26 21.66
CA PHE A 241 -0.21 -9.12 22.59
C PHE A 241 0.48 -9.29 23.96
N ARG A 242 1.80 -9.10 24.04
CA ARG A 242 2.57 -9.20 25.28
C ARG A 242 2.60 -7.90 26.08
N LYS A 243 2.20 -6.78 25.49
CA LYS A 243 2.26 -5.49 26.17
C LYS A 243 1.15 -5.39 27.20
N ILE A 244 1.54 -5.25 28.47
CA ILE A 244 0.62 -5.01 29.58
C ILE A 244 0.48 -3.51 29.80
N ASP A 245 -0.76 -3.07 30.01
CA ASP A 245 -1.09 -1.73 30.43
C ASP A 245 -0.71 -1.53 31.91
N PRO A 246 0.18 -0.59 32.25
CA PRO A 246 0.63 -0.40 33.63
C PRO A 246 -0.47 0.09 34.58
N GLU A 247 -1.52 0.74 34.06
CA GLU A 247 -2.60 1.27 34.89
C GLU A 247 -3.62 0.20 35.28
N THR A 248 -4.04 -0.65 34.33
CA THR A 248 -5.07 -1.67 34.57
C THR A 248 -4.52 -3.07 34.84
N GLY A 249 -3.23 -3.33 34.56
CA GLY A 249 -2.62 -4.65 34.64
C GLY A 249 -3.11 -5.65 33.58
N LYS A 250 -3.91 -5.20 32.60
CA LYS A 250 -4.47 -6.02 31.53
C LYS A 250 -3.64 -5.91 30.24
N PRO A 251 -3.81 -6.82 29.27
CA PRO A 251 -3.22 -6.64 27.94
C PRO A 251 -3.65 -5.30 27.33
N LEU A 252 -2.67 -4.47 26.94
CA LEU A 252 -2.91 -3.11 26.43
C LEU A 252 -3.81 -3.13 25.19
N VAL A 253 -3.69 -4.14 24.34
CA VAL A 253 -4.51 -4.29 23.13
C VAL A 253 -6.01 -4.37 23.44
N ASP A 254 -6.41 -4.92 24.58
CA ASP A 254 -7.82 -4.99 24.98
C ASP A 254 -8.33 -3.66 25.56
N MET A 255 -7.41 -2.73 25.91
CA MET A 255 -7.73 -1.39 26.40
C MET A 255 -7.74 -0.34 25.27
N ILE A 256 -7.20 -0.65 24.09
CA ILE A 256 -7.19 0.25 22.94
C ILE A 256 -8.60 0.32 22.32
N LEU A 257 -9.08 1.55 22.12
CA LEU A 257 -10.35 1.78 21.43
C LEU A 257 -10.30 1.29 19.97
N ASP A 258 -11.28 0.49 19.57
CA ASP A 258 -11.45 -0.09 18.24
C ASP A 258 -11.97 0.91 17.19
N LYS A 259 -11.31 2.08 17.10
CA LYS A 259 -11.53 3.11 16.06
C LYS A 259 -10.24 3.27 15.24
N ALA A 260 -10.15 2.60 14.10
CA ALA A 260 -8.98 2.69 13.25
C ALA A 260 -8.92 4.03 12.49
N GLY A 261 -7.80 4.74 12.63
CA GLY A 261 -7.50 5.90 11.79
C GLY A 261 -7.02 5.51 10.40
N GLN A 262 -7.10 6.46 9.47
CA GLN A 262 -6.45 6.36 8.15
C GLN A 262 -6.04 7.75 7.66
N LYS A 263 -4.95 7.81 6.88
CA LYS A 263 -4.38 9.06 6.33
C LYS A 263 -4.79 9.34 4.87
N GLY A 264 -5.72 8.57 4.32
CA GLY A 264 -6.23 8.72 2.95
C GLY A 264 -5.57 7.86 1.88
N THR A 265 -4.33 7.36 2.09
CA THR A 265 -3.60 6.58 1.06
C THR A 265 -4.29 5.28 0.64
N GLY A 266 -5.02 4.64 1.55
CA GLY A 266 -5.83 3.45 1.21
C GLY A 266 -6.99 3.81 0.25
N ILE A 267 -7.64 4.96 0.46
CA ILE A 267 -8.71 5.45 -0.42
C ILE A 267 -8.15 5.80 -1.80
N TRP A 268 -6.98 6.43 -1.88
CA TRP A 268 -6.34 6.71 -3.17
C TRP A 268 -6.02 5.44 -3.97
N THR A 269 -5.61 4.36 -3.28
CA THR A 269 -5.38 3.06 -3.95
C THR A 269 -6.68 2.53 -4.56
N LEU A 270 -7.80 2.62 -3.83
CA LEU A 270 -9.12 2.22 -4.32
C LEU A 270 -9.57 3.07 -5.51
N GLN A 271 -9.41 4.38 -5.44
CA GLN A 271 -9.75 5.30 -6.53
C GLN A 271 -8.92 5.00 -7.79
N ALA A 272 -7.63 4.75 -7.64
CA ALA A 272 -6.76 4.38 -8.75
C ALA A 272 -7.20 3.05 -9.39
N ALA A 273 -7.54 2.05 -8.59
CA ALA A 273 -7.98 0.75 -9.08
C ALA A 273 -9.32 0.83 -9.84
N ILE A 274 -10.28 1.60 -9.33
CA ILE A 274 -11.56 1.83 -10.03
C ILE A 274 -11.32 2.52 -11.38
N ARG A 275 -10.49 3.58 -11.41
CA ARG A 275 -10.16 4.28 -12.66
C ARG A 275 -9.47 3.37 -13.70
N GLN A 276 -8.70 2.40 -13.23
CA GLN A 276 -7.96 1.46 -14.08
C GLN A 276 -8.71 0.15 -14.34
N TYR A 277 -9.96 0.02 -13.87
CA TYR A 277 -10.76 -1.20 -13.98
C TYR A 277 -10.08 -2.45 -13.37
N VAL A 278 -9.26 -2.27 -12.32
CA VAL A 278 -8.59 -3.35 -11.60
C VAL A 278 -9.34 -3.70 -10.32
N VAL A 279 -9.53 -5.00 -10.06
CA VAL A 279 -10.20 -5.48 -8.86
C VAL A 279 -9.20 -5.66 -7.72
N ILE A 280 -9.30 -4.82 -6.67
CA ILE A 280 -8.50 -4.93 -5.44
C ILE A 280 -9.35 -5.31 -4.21
N SER A 281 -10.18 -6.35 -4.34
CA SER A 281 -11.22 -6.69 -3.37
C SER A 281 -10.72 -6.87 -1.93
N THR A 282 -9.50 -7.39 -1.72
CA THR A 282 -8.92 -7.58 -0.39
C THR A 282 -8.55 -6.24 0.25
N ILE A 283 -7.94 -5.35 -0.54
CA ILE A 283 -7.55 -4.00 -0.09
C ILE A 283 -8.81 -3.15 0.14
N ASN A 284 -9.83 -3.26 -0.74
CA ASN A 284 -11.11 -2.57 -0.55
C ASN A 284 -11.77 -2.96 0.78
N ALA A 285 -11.88 -4.26 1.05
CA ALA A 285 -12.43 -4.77 2.30
C ALA A 285 -11.68 -4.22 3.54
N ALA A 286 -10.36 -4.05 3.44
CA ALA A 286 -9.56 -3.44 4.51
C ALA A 286 -9.84 -1.94 4.71
N VAL A 287 -10.10 -1.19 3.65
CA VAL A 287 -10.51 0.21 3.73
C VAL A 287 -11.89 0.33 4.37
N GLU A 288 -12.86 -0.47 3.91
CA GLU A 288 -14.22 -0.49 4.46
C GLU A 288 -14.25 -0.90 5.93
N ALA A 289 -13.45 -1.90 6.34
CA ALA A 289 -13.33 -2.31 7.73
C ALA A 289 -12.89 -1.16 8.65
N ARG A 290 -11.97 -0.30 8.19
CA ARG A 290 -11.56 0.90 8.93
C ARG A 290 -12.71 1.90 9.05
N VAL A 291 -13.43 2.16 7.95
CA VAL A 291 -14.60 3.06 7.93
C VAL A 291 -15.70 2.56 8.88
N VAL A 292 -15.99 1.26 8.90
CA VAL A 292 -16.95 0.68 9.84
C VAL A 292 -16.46 0.79 11.28
N SER A 293 -15.17 0.58 11.53
CA SER A 293 -14.59 0.71 12.88
C SER A 293 -14.74 2.13 13.45
N SER A 294 -14.62 3.18 12.63
CA SER A 294 -14.74 4.56 13.11
C SER A 294 -16.15 4.91 13.60
N ARG A 295 -17.19 4.20 13.12
CA ARG A 295 -18.59 4.34 13.54
C ARG A 295 -18.89 3.60 14.85
N LYS A 296 -18.03 3.73 15.86
CA LYS A 296 -18.13 2.97 17.13
C LYS A 296 -19.47 3.16 17.82
N ASP A 297 -19.94 4.39 17.92
CA ASP A 297 -21.14 4.72 18.71
C ASP A 297 -22.38 4.13 18.04
N GLU A 298 -22.46 4.19 16.70
CA GLU A 298 -23.46 3.48 15.90
C GLU A 298 -23.38 1.96 16.10
N ARG A 299 -22.17 1.37 16.06
CA ARG A 299 -21.99 -0.08 16.30
C ARG A 299 -22.43 -0.52 17.69
N VAL A 300 -22.14 0.27 18.72
CA VAL A 300 -22.56 0.00 20.10
C VAL A 300 -24.08 0.11 20.26
N ALA A 301 -24.72 1.06 19.56
CA ALA A 301 -26.18 1.13 19.53
C ALA A 301 -26.77 -0.08 18.80
N ALA A 302 -26.22 -0.43 17.63
CA ALA A 302 -26.70 -1.53 16.81
C ALA A 302 -26.55 -2.89 17.49
N SER A 303 -25.49 -3.12 18.27
CA SER A 303 -25.26 -4.40 18.97
C SER A 303 -26.32 -4.74 20.02
N LYS A 304 -27.11 -3.75 20.45
CA LYS A 304 -28.24 -3.93 21.39
C LYS A 304 -29.55 -4.30 20.69
N ILE A 305 -29.62 -4.11 19.36
CA ILE A 305 -30.84 -4.22 18.57
C ILE A 305 -30.75 -5.37 17.57
N LEU A 306 -29.62 -5.48 16.88
CA LEU A 306 -29.43 -6.46 15.81
C LEU A 306 -29.15 -7.86 16.39
N PRO A 307 -29.76 -8.91 15.82
CA PRO A 307 -29.55 -10.27 16.30
C PRO A 307 -28.13 -10.75 16.00
N HIS A 308 -27.56 -11.53 16.91
CA HIS A 308 -26.29 -12.23 16.71
C HIS A 308 -26.53 -13.75 16.72
N PRO A 309 -25.83 -14.54 15.88
CA PRO A 309 -25.88 -16.00 15.99
C PRO A 309 -25.56 -16.44 17.43
N ARG A 310 -26.30 -17.42 17.96
CA ARG A 310 -25.96 -17.99 19.27
C ARG A 310 -24.61 -18.70 19.17
N LEU A 311 -23.57 -18.05 19.67
CA LEU A 311 -22.21 -18.59 19.75
C LEU A 311 -22.25 -19.89 20.58
N ARG A 312 -22.14 -21.03 19.90
CA ARG A 312 -21.87 -22.30 20.57
C ARG A 312 -20.38 -22.41 20.76
N LYS A 313 -19.94 -22.82 21.95
CA LYS A 313 -18.53 -23.16 22.19
C LYS A 313 -18.02 -24.08 21.10
N PHE A 314 -16.87 -23.73 20.52
CA PHE A 314 -16.26 -24.53 19.48
C PHE A 314 -15.87 -25.91 20.04
N LYS A 315 -16.47 -26.97 19.49
CA LYS A 315 -16.22 -28.37 19.91
C LYS A 315 -15.23 -29.11 18.99
N GLY A 316 -14.68 -28.42 17.98
CA GLY A 316 -13.74 -29.02 17.05
C GLY A 316 -12.32 -29.08 17.61
N ASN A 317 -11.40 -29.60 16.80
CA ASN A 317 -9.98 -29.63 17.14
C ASN A 317 -9.38 -28.22 17.01
N ARG A 318 -8.97 -27.63 18.15
CA ARG A 318 -8.40 -26.27 18.23
C ARG A 318 -7.15 -26.10 17.37
N ALA A 319 -6.21 -27.04 17.45
CA ALA A 319 -4.96 -26.99 16.68
C ALA A 319 -5.23 -27.01 15.17
N ARG A 320 -6.18 -27.85 14.72
CA ARG A 320 -6.59 -27.87 13.31
C ARG A 320 -7.21 -26.54 12.85
N LEU A 321 -7.96 -25.85 13.72
CA LEU A 321 -8.50 -24.53 13.37
C LEU A 321 -7.39 -23.47 13.33
N ILE A 322 -6.45 -23.46 14.28
CA ILE A 322 -5.28 -22.55 14.24
C ILE A 322 -4.51 -22.73 12.93
N ASP A 323 -4.21 -23.97 12.56
CA ASP A 323 -3.55 -24.29 11.28
C ASP A 323 -4.39 -23.87 10.07
N ALA A 324 -5.72 -23.96 10.15
CA ALA A 324 -6.59 -23.54 9.08
C ALA A 324 -6.62 -22.02 8.92
N VAL A 325 -6.65 -21.27 10.01
CA VAL A 325 -6.57 -19.81 10.01
C VAL A 325 -5.22 -19.35 9.46
N ARG A 326 -4.12 -20.02 9.82
CA ARG A 326 -2.79 -19.74 9.24
C ARG A 326 -2.81 -19.88 7.71
N ASP A 327 -3.34 -20.99 7.20
CA ASP A 327 -3.38 -21.25 5.76
C ASP A 327 -4.35 -20.28 5.04
N ALA A 328 -5.47 -19.90 5.69
CA ALA A 328 -6.41 -18.89 5.18
C ALA A 328 -5.77 -17.49 5.08
N LEU A 329 -5.02 -17.09 6.12
CA LEU A 329 -4.24 -15.86 6.15
C LEU A 329 -3.23 -15.83 5.00
N TYR A 330 -2.47 -16.90 4.84
CA TYR A 330 -1.46 -16.98 3.79
C TYR A 330 -2.08 -16.93 2.38
N ALA A 331 -3.16 -17.69 2.14
CA ALA A 331 -3.86 -17.67 0.85
C ALA A 331 -4.45 -16.29 0.52
N SER A 332 -5.07 -15.64 1.49
CA SER A 332 -5.66 -14.32 1.31
C SER A 332 -4.60 -13.24 1.10
N LYS A 333 -3.44 -13.37 1.78
CA LYS A 333 -2.27 -12.52 1.55
C LYS A 333 -1.75 -12.66 0.11
N ILE A 334 -1.66 -13.89 -0.43
CA ILE A 334 -1.30 -14.11 -1.84
C ILE A 334 -2.25 -13.35 -2.78
N VAL A 335 -3.56 -13.42 -2.54
CA VAL A 335 -4.55 -12.71 -3.35
C VAL A 335 -4.39 -11.19 -3.26
N SER A 336 -4.20 -10.64 -2.05
CA SER A 336 -3.97 -9.20 -1.84
C SER A 336 -2.78 -8.69 -2.67
N TYR A 337 -1.66 -9.42 -2.67
CA TYR A 337 -0.50 -9.05 -3.47
C TYR A 337 -0.72 -9.27 -4.96
N ALA A 338 -1.42 -10.33 -5.39
CA ALA A 338 -1.75 -10.52 -6.79
C ALA A 338 -2.53 -9.32 -7.35
N GLN A 339 -3.53 -8.84 -6.60
CA GLN A 339 -4.32 -7.66 -6.93
C GLN A 339 -3.49 -6.37 -6.92
N GLY A 340 -2.60 -6.20 -5.92
CA GLY A 340 -1.71 -5.04 -5.86
C GLY A 340 -0.69 -5.00 -7.00
N MET A 341 -0.13 -6.14 -7.40
CA MET A 341 0.79 -6.22 -8.53
C MET A 341 0.08 -6.01 -9.87
N GLU A 342 -1.16 -6.49 -10.01
CA GLU A 342 -2.02 -6.19 -11.17
C GLU A 342 -2.29 -4.69 -11.28
N LEU A 343 -2.55 -4.00 -10.17
CA LEU A 343 -2.73 -2.54 -10.13
C LEU A 343 -1.45 -1.78 -10.52
N LEU A 344 -0.27 -2.29 -10.15
CA LEU A 344 1.00 -1.72 -10.62
C LEU A 344 1.18 -1.91 -12.12
N ARG A 345 0.91 -3.11 -12.64
CA ARG A 345 0.98 -3.42 -14.07
C ARG A 345 0.03 -2.53 -14.88
N SER A 346 -1.22 -2.40 -14.45
CA SER A 346 -2.21 -1.55 -15.11
C SER A 346 -1.79 -0.08 -15.08
N GLY A 347 -1.31 0.43 -13.94
CA GLY A 347 -0.79 1.79 -13.84
C GLY A 347 0.44 2.01 -14.72
N SER A 348 1.31 1.01 -14.83
CA SER A 348 2.47 1.07 -15.73
C SER A 348 2.08 1.19 -17.20
N ALA A 349 1.00 0.52 -17.62
CA ALA A 349 0.50 0.59 -18.98
C ALA A 349 -0.19 1.94 -19.25
N GLU A 350 -1.06 2.39 -18.33
CA GLU A 350 -1.81 3.65 -18.43
C GLU A 350 -0.88 4.88 -18.50
N TYR A 351 0.19 4.89 -17.70
CA TYR A 351 1.08 6.05 -17.57
C TYR A 351 2.44 5.87 -18.27
N GLU A 352 2.61 4.79 -19.05
CA GLU A 352 3.84 4.47 -19.80
C GLU A 352 5.11 4.45 -18.94
N TRP A 353 5.00 4.00 -17.70
CA TRP A 353 6.10 4.05 -16.73
C TRP A 353 7.14 2.95 -16.87
N ASN A 354 6.82 1.87 -17.59
CA ASN A 354 7.68 0.69 -17.70
C ASN A 354 8.16 0.17 -16.32
N LEU A 355 7.24 0.08 -15.36
CA LEU A 355 7.54 -0.36 -14.00
C LEU A 355 8.12 -1.78 -14.00
N ASN A 356 9.26 -1.96 -13.34
CA ASN A 356 9.83 -3.27 -13.13
C ASN A 356 9.27 -3.90 -11.84
N LEU A 357 8.34 -4.84 -11.99
CA LEU A 357 7.64 -5.49 -10.87
C LEU A 357 8.58 -6.33 -9.98
N SER A 358 9.65 -6.89 -10.54
CA SER A 358 10.70 -7.58 -9.76
C SER A 358 11.49 -6.59 -8.90
N ASP A 359 11.83 -5.43 -9.43
CA ASP A 359 12.54 -4.38 -8.69
C ASP A 359 11.67 -3.81 -7.56
N ILE A 360 10.38 -3.58 -7.82
CA ILE A 360 9.41 -3.15 -6.79
C ILE A 360 9.34 -4.17 -5.65
N ALA A 361 9.17 -5.46 -5.97
CA ALA A 361 9.16 -6.51 -4.97
C ALA A 361 10.49 -6.60 -4.20
N THR A 362 11.61 -6.35 -4.88
CA THR A 362 12.97 -6.36 -4.27
C THR A 362 13.11 -5.27 -3.22
N ILE A 363 12.67 -4.04 -3.51
CA ILE A 363 12.79 -2.92 -2.56
C ILE A 363 11.80 -3.00 -1.41
N TRP A 364 10.75 -3.81 -1.51
CA TRP A 364 9.84 -4.07 -0.40
C TRP A 364 10.38 -5.14 0.57
N ARG A 365 11.41 -5.91 0.20
CA ARG A 365 11.94 -7.00 1.06
C ARG A 365 12.49 -6.53 2.40
N GLY A 366 12.92 -5.27 2.48
CA GLY A 366 13.50 -4.67 3.67
C GLY A 366 13.08 -3.21 3.82
N GLY A 367 13.27 -2.68 5.02
CA GLY A 367 13.03 -1.27 5.33
C GLY A 367 11.56 -0.85 5.39
N CYS A 368 10.66 -1.44 4.60
CA CYS A 368 9.23 -1.09 4.58
C CYS A 368 8.41 -1.84 5.66
N ILE A 369 7.13 -1.46 5.84
CA ILE A 369 6.23 -2.10 6.82
C ILE A 369 5.81 -3.50 6.36
N ILE A 370 5.57 -3.71 5.07
CA ILE A 370 5.12 -5.00 4.52
C ILE A 370 6.25 -6.02 4.31
N ARG A 371 7.48 -5.70 4.79
CA ARG A 371 8.65 -6.55 4.61
C ARG A 371 8.40 -7.96 5.17
N ALA A 372 8.69 -8.95 4.34
CA ALA A 372 8.36 -10.35 4.60
C ALA A 372 9.23 -11.27 3.75
N ARG A 373 9.51 -12.48 4.26
CA ARG A 373 10.14 -13.55 3.47
C ARG A 373 9.34 -13.88 2.21
N PHE A 374 8.02 -13.70 2.27
CA PHE A 374 7.08 -13.81 1.17
C PHE A 374 7.49 -13.03 -0.10
N LEU A 375 8.07 -11.83 0.05
CA LEU A 375 8.45 -10.99 -1.09
C LEU A 375 9.56 -11.60 -1.96
N ASN A 376 10.43 -12.44 -1.39
CA ASN A 376 11.40 -13.20 -2.18
C ASN A 376 10.72 -14.07 -3.25
N ARG A 377 9.54 -14.63 -2.93
CA ARG A 377 8.78 -15.47 -3.87
C ARG A 377 8.17 -14.67 -5.01
N ILE A 378 7.80 -13.42 -4.74
CA ILE A 378 7.32 -12.48 -5.77
C ILE A 378 8.46 -12.07 -6.69
N VAL A 379 9.64 -11.73 -6.13
CA VAL A 379 10.85 -11.46 -6.91
C VAL A 379 11.18 -12.66 -7.80
N GLU A 380 11.20 -13.87 -7.25
CA GLU A 380 11.44 -15.10 -8.00
C GLU A 380 10.42 -15.35 -9.11
N ALA A 381 9.15 -14.99 -8.91
CA ALA A 381 8.10 -15.14 -9.93
C ALA A 381 8.34 -14.19 -11.12
N TYR A 382 8.54 -12.89 -10.86
CA TYR A 382 8.79 -11.92 -11.92
C TYR A 382 10.17 -12.06 -12.59
N ARG A 383 11.15 -12.67 -11.91
CA ARG A 383 12.42 -13.08 -12.55
C ARG A 383 12.25 -14.26 -13.50
N ARG A 384 11.28 -15.16 -13.24
CA ARG A 384 10.95 -16.27 -14.15
C ARG A 384 10.19 -15.78 -15.36
N ASP A 385 9.25 -14.87 -15.15
CA ASP A 385 8.38 -14.31 -16.17
C ASP A 385 8.08 -12.84 -15.83
N ALA A 386 8.77 -11.92 -16.51
CA ALA A 386 8.60 -10.49 -16.31
C ALA A 386 7.23 -10.00 -16.78
N GLU A 387 6.59 -10.72 -17.72
CA GLU A 387 5.29 -10.42 -18.30
C GLU A 387 4.14 -11.12 -17.56
N LEU A 388 4.44 -11.78 -16.44
CA LEU A 388 3.46 -12.52 -15.63
C LEU A 388 2.26 -11.63 -15.32
N HIS A 389 1.12 -11.97 -15.92
CA HIS A 389 -0.08 -11.15 -15.83
C HIS A 389 -0.64 -11.08 -14.41
N ASN A 390 -0.60 -12.19 -13.67
CA ASN A 390 -1.11 -12.29 -12.32
C ASN A 390 -0.30 -13.30 -11.50
N LEU A 391 0.03 -12.95 -10.26
CA LEU A 391 0.84 -13.80 -9.37
C LEU A 391 0.25 -15.20 -9.14
N LEU A 392 -1.08 -15.35 -9.19
CA LEU A 392 -1.74 -16.64 -9.00
C LEU A 392 -1.37 -17.69 -10.07
N LEU A 393 -0.89 -17.24 -11.23
CA LEU A 393 -0.48 -18.09 -12.35
C LEU A 393 0.96 -18.62 -12.21
N ASP A 394 1.76 -18.06 -11.31
CA ASP A 394 3.09 -18.60 -11.04
C ASP A 394 3.04 -19.90 -10.24
N ARG A 395 3.90 -20.85 -10.64
CA ARG A 395 3.99 -22.22 -10.10
C ARG A 395 4.14 -22.31 -8.58
N TYR A 396 4.75 -21.33 -7.90
CA TYR A 396 4.85 -21.35 -6.45
C TYR A 396 3.49 -21.00 -5.83
N PHE A 397 2.89 -19.89 -6.24
CA PHE A 397 1.63 -19.39 -5.69
C PHE A 397 0.46 -20.32 -6.02
N THR A 398 0.41 -20.89 -7.23
CA THR A 398 -0.61 -21.90 -7.58
C THR A 398 -0.55 -23.10 -6.63
N ARG A 399 0.66 -23.59 -6.29
CA ARG A 399 0.83 -24.72 -5.36
C ARG A 399 0.45 -24.34 -3.93
N ALA A 400 0.83 -23.15 -3.47
CA ALA A 400 0.45 -22.62 -2.16
C ALA A 400 -1.07 -22.52 -2.01
N ILE A 401 -1.75 -21.92 -2.98
CA ILE A 401 -3.21 -21.79 -2.99
C ILE A 401 -3.88 -23.17 -3.05
N LYS A 402 -3.38 -24.09 -3.91
CA LYS A 402 -3.93 -25.46 -4.00
C LYS A 402 -3.90 -26.17 -2.64
N LYS A 403 -2.82 -26.00 -1.87
CA LYS A 403 -2.67 -26.56 -0.52
C LYS A 403 -3.60 -25.88 0.50
N ALA A 404 -3.69 -24.55 0.46
CA ALA A 404 -4.39 -23.77 1.48
C ALA A 404 -5.93 -23.72 1.28
N GLN A 405 -6.42 -23.79 0.04
CA GLN A 405 -7.83 -23.52 -0.26
C GLN A 405 -8.86 -24.36 0.51
N PRO A 406 -8.64 -25.66 0.86
CA PRO A 406 -9.65 -26.41 1.63
C PRO A 406 -9.84 -25.85 3.04
N LYS A 407 -8.73 -25.50 3.71
CA LYS A 407 -8.73 -24.88 5.04
C LYS A 407 -9.23 -23.44 4.99
N TRP A 408 -8.88 -22.71 3.94
CA TRP A 408 -9.38 -21.36 3.72
C TRP A 408 -10.90 -21.31 3.64
N ARG A 409 -11.52 -22.21 2.86
CA ARG A 409 -12.98 -22.35 2.78
C ARG A 409 -13.60 -22.72 4.13
N LEU A 410 -12.97 -23.65 4.86
CA LEU A 410 -13.39 -24.02 6.21
C LEU A 410 -13.44 -22.80 7.14
N VAL A 411 -12.39 -21.97 7.13
CA VAL A 411 -12.29 -20.78 7.99
C VAL A 411 -13.36 -19.76 7.65
N VAL A 412 -13.55 -19.43 6.36
CA VAL A 412 -14.59 -18.48 5.94
C VAL A 412 -15.99 -18.98 6.32
N ALA A 413 -16.31 -20.23 6.02
CA ALA A 413 -17.60 -20.82 6.37
C ALA A 413 -17.83 -20.86 7.90
N LEU A 414 -16.79 -21.19 8.67
CA LEU A 414 -16.86 -21.23 10.13
C LEU A 414 -17.09 -19.83 10.71
N ALA A 415 -16.35 -18.82 10.26
CA ALA A 415 -16.47 -17.44 10.71
C ALA A 415 -17.89 -16.90 10.44
N VAL A 416 -18.40 -17.09 9.22
CA VAL A 416 -19.78 -16.71 8.85
C VAL A 416 -20.80 -17.41 9.75
N LYS A 417 -20.64 -18.72 10.00
CA LYS A 417 -21.55 -19.49 10.89
C LYS A 417 -21.53 -18.98 12.34
N HIS A 418 -20.40 -18.46 12.80
CA HIS A 418 -20.24 -17.90 14.15
C HIS A 418 -20.52 -16.39 14.21
N GLY A 419 -20.85 -15.74 13.09
CA GLY A 419 -21.07 -14.29 13.08
C GLY A 419 -19.80 -13.47 13.30
N VAL A 420 -18.61 -14.05 13.06
CA VAL A 420 -17.33 -13.33 13.11
C VAL A 420 -17.09 -12.71 11.74
N ALA A 421 -16.95 -11.37 11.69
CA ALA A 421 -16.76 -10.64 10.45
C ALA A 421 -15.36 -10.91 9.87
N VAL A 422 -15.33 -11.43 8.64
CA VAL A 422 -14.10 -11.73 7.90
C VAL A 422 -14.13 -11.17 6.46
N PRO A 423 -14.34 -9.85 6.29
CA PRO A 423 -14.57 -9.26 4.97
C PRO A 423 -13.38 -9.46 4.02
N ALA A 424 -12.14 -9.34 4.49
CA ALA A 424 -10.95 -9.50 3.64
C ALA A 424 -10.70 -10.97 3.27
N PHE A 425 -10.87 -11.94 4.19
CA PHE A 425 -10.81 -13.36 3.83
C PHE A 425 -11.89 -13.75 2.83
N SER A 426 -13.12 -13.27 3.03
CA SER A 426 -14.25 -13.59 2.15
C SER A 426 -14.07 -12.98 0.77
N ALA A 427 -13.69 -11.70 0.69
CA ALA A 427 -13.44 -11.00 -0.58
C ALA A 427 -12.26 -11.60 -1.36
N SER A 428 -11.22 -12.03 -0.65
CA SER A 428 -10.07 -12.72 -1.26
C SER A 428 -10.50 -14.06 -1.87
N LEU A 429 -11.33 -14.84 -1.17
CA LEU A 429 -11.82 -16.13 -1.65
C LEU A 429 -12.76 -15.97 -2.85
N ALA A 430 -13.66 -14.99 -2.77
CA ALA A 430 -14.56 -14.64 -3.87
C ALA A 430 -13.81 -14.21 -5.12
N TYR A 431 -12.75 -13.39 -4.98
CA TYR A 431 -11.89 -13.03 -6.11
C TYR A 431 -11.21 -14.26 -6.70
N PHE A 432 -10.61 -15.12 -5.88
CA PHE A 432 -9.96 -16.34 -6.38
C PHE A 432 -10.93 -17.24 -7.17
N ASP A 433 -12.14 -17.47 -6.65
CA ASP A 433 -13.16 -18.26 -7.32
C ASP A 433 -13.69 -17.59 -8.59
N SER A 434 -13.78 -16.25 -8.60
CA SER A 434 -14.19 -15.50 -9.80
C SER A 434 -13.12 -15.54 -10.88
N TYR A 435 -11.86 -15.27 -10.51
CA TYR A 435 -10.74 -15.18 -11.45
C TYR A 435 -10.41 -16.51 -12.14
N ARG A 436 -10.63 -17.65 -11.46
CA ARG A 436 -10.44 -18.99 -12.06
C ARG A 436 -11.64 -19.50 -12.86
N SER A 437 -12.75 -18.77 -12.89
CA SER A 437 -13.97 -19.20 -13.58
C SER A 437 -13.98 -18.74 -15.03
N ALA A 438 -13.88 -19.68 -15.97
CA ALA A 438 -13.95 -19.35 -17.40
C ALA A 438 -15.30 -18.75 -17.82
N ARG A 439 -16.36 -19.00 -17.06
CA ARG A 439 -17.69 -18.41 -17.26
C ARG A 439 -18.25 -17.90 -15.94
N LEU A 440 -18.44 -16.59 -15.86
CA LEU A 440 -19.11 -15.91 -14.76
C LEU A 440 -20.60 -15.70 -15.08
N PRO A 441 -21.45 -15.46 -14.06
CA PRO A 441 -22.87 -15.15 -14.29
C PRO A 441 -23.11 -13.77 -14.93
N ALA A 442 -22.07 -13.08 -15.41
CA ALA A 442 -22.15 -11.79 -16.08
C ALA A 442 -22.94 -11.84 -17.41
N ASN A 443 -23.18 -13.03 -17.97
CA ASN A 443 -24.10 -13.19 -19.09
C ASN A 443 -25.55 -12.81 -18.73
N LEU A 444 -26.01 -13.10 -17.51
CA LEU A 444 -27.33 -12.66 -17.04
C LEU A 444 -27.35 -11.14 -16.80
N LEU A 445 -26.25 -10.58 -16.28
CA LEU A 445 -26.09 -9.13 -16.15
C LEU A 445 -26.22 -8.44 -17.51
N GLN A 446 -25.55 -8.96 -18.54
CA GLN A 446 -25.67 -8.45 -19.92
C GLN A 446 -27.10 -8.58 -20.45
N ALA A 447 -27.75 -9.74 -20.25
CA ALA A 447 -29.14 -9.94 -20.68
C ALA A 447 -30.10 -8.95 -20.00
N GLN A 448 -29.95 -8.70 -18.69
CA GLN A 448 -30.76 -7.71 -17.98
C GLN A 448 -30.56 -6.30 -18.55
N ARG A 449 -29.31 -5.88 -18.76
CA ARG A 449 -28.98 -4.58 -19.34
C ARG A 449 -29.57 -4.42 -20.75
N ASP A 450 -29.50 -5.45 -21.56
CA ASP A 450 -30.12 -5.44 -22.88
C ASP A 450 -31.65 -5.37 -22.79
N PHE A 451 -32.25 -6.14 -21.88
CA PHE A 451 -33.69 -6.18 -21.65
C PHE A 451 -34.28 -4.80 -21.31
N PHE A 452 -33.77 -4.12 -20.29
CA PHE A 452 -34.38 -2.86 -19.83
C PHE A 452 -33.87 -1.62 -20.56
N GLY A 453 -32.73 -1.70 -21.25
CA GLY A 453 -32.01 -0.52 -21.73
C GLY A 453 -31.42 -0.62 -23.14
N ALA A 454 -31.67 -1.72 -23.88
CA ALA A 454 -31.10 -1.96 -25.20
C ALA A 454 -29.57 -1.69 -25.23
N HIS A 455 -28.89 -2.17 -24.18
CA HIS A 455 -27.44 -2.00 -24.00
C HIS A 455 -26.61 -2.96 -24.85
N THR A 456 -27.23 -3.87 -25.61
CA THR A 456 -26.59 -4.87 -26.47
C THR A 456 -25.71 -5.86 -25.72
N TYR A 457 -25.29 -6.94 -26.40
CA TYR A 457 -24.39 -7.94 -25.87
C TYR A 457 -23.59 -8.65 -26.98
N GLU A 458 -22.53 -9.36 -26.60
CA GLU A 458 -21.75 -10.23 -27.48
C GLU A 458 -22.10 -11.71 -27.25
N ARG A 459 -21.78 -12.57 -28.22
CA ARG A 459 -22.10 -14.00 -28.18
C ARG A 459 -20.84 -14.87 -28.14
N ILE A 460 -20.99 -16.06 -27.56
CA ILE A 460 -19.89 -17.03 -27.41
C ILE A 460 -19.67 -17.91 -28.65
N ASP A 461 -20.66 -17.97 -29.54
CA ASP A 461 -20.71 -18.85 -30.70
C ASP A 461 -20.45 -18.14 -32.04
N LYS A 462 -20.48 -16.80 -32.04
CA LYS A 462 -20.17 -15.97 -33.21
C LYS A 462 -19.72 -14.57 -32.79
N PRO A 463 -18.81 -13.93 -33.55
CA PRO A 463 -18.44 -12.54 -33.33
C PRO A 463 -19.60 -11.59 -33.69
N GLY A 464 -19.67 -10.45 -33.02
CA GLY A 464 -20.63 -9.38 -33.31
C GLY A 464 -21.32 -8.83 -32.07
N VAL A 465 -22.05 -7.72 -32.27
CA VAL A 465 -22.87 -7.06 -31.26
C VAL A 465 -24.34 -7.32 -31.59
N PHE A 466 -25.11 -7.74 -30.58
CA PHE A 466 -26.47 -8.21 -30.74
C PHE A 466 -27.42 -7.49 -29.79
N HIS A 467 -28.65 -7.29 -30.23
CA HIS A 467 -29.77 -6.85 -29.41
C HIS A 467 -30.92 -7.85 -29.58
N THR A 468 -31.59 -8.17 -28.47
CA THR A 468 -32.81 -9.00 -28.49
C THR A 468 -34.03 -8.15 -28.16
N GLU A 469 -35.10 -8.32 -28.94
CA GLU A 469 -36.42 -7.76 -28.64
C GLU A 469 -37.11 -8.65 -27.59
N TRP A 470 -36.95 -8.32 -26.31
CA TRP A 470 -37.33 -9.21 -25.21
C TRP A 470 -38.82 -9.24 -24.87
N THR A 471 -39.58 -8.24 -25.30
CA THR A 471 -41.00 -8.05 -24.93
C THR A 471 -41.98 -8.36 -26.06
N GLU A 472 -41.50 -8.72 -27.26
CA GLU A 472 -42.37 -9.13 -28.35
C GLU A 472 -42.86 -10.59 -28.18
N PRO A 473 -44.15 -10.89 -28.41
CA PRO A 473 -44.68 -12.26 -28.36
C PRO A 473 -43.93 -13.22 -29.31
N ASP A 474 -43.68 -14.46 -28.82
CA ASP A 474 -42.74 -15.53 -29.23
C ASP A 474 -42.63 -15.96 -30.71
N HIS A 475 -43.19 -15.24 -31.68
CA HIS A 475 -43.06 -15.58 -33.10
C HIS A 475 -42.22 -14.61 -33.93
N LYS A 476 -41.70 -13.52 -33.32
CA LYS A 476 -40.84 -12.54 -34.01
C LYS A 476 -39.69 -11.96 -33.19
N SER A 477 -39.38 -12.49 -32.00
CA SER A 477 -38.21 -12.11 -31.20
C SER A 477 -36.90 -12.56 -31.89
N ALA A 478 -36.59 -11.91 -33.01
CA ALA A 478 -35.38 -12.10 -33.75
C ALA A 478 -34.28 -11.28 -33.09
N GLU A 479 -33.23 -11.96 -32.64
CA GLU A 479 -31.96 -11.30 -32.36
C GLU A 479 -31.48 -10.63 -33.65
N LYS A 480 -31.28 -9.31 -33.59
CA LYS A 480 -30.78 -8.54 -34.73
C LYS A 480 -29.33 -8.14 -34.48
N PRO A 481 -28.47 -8.16 -35.51
CA PRO A 481 -27.19 -7.46 -35.45
C PRO A 481 -27.46 -5.99 -35.08
N ALA A 482 -26.83 -5.51 -34.01
CA ALA A 482 -26.89 -4.11 -33.64
C ALA A 482 -25.71 -3.39 -34.30
N GLU A 483 -25.96 -2.21 -34.87
CA GLU A 483 -24.84 -1.32 -35.19
C GLU A 483 -24.10 -1.01 -33.89
N PRO A 484 -22.76 -1.08 -33.88
CA PRO A 484 -22.00 -0.70 -32.72
C PRO A 484 -22.37 0.75 -32.39
N LYS A 485 -23.01 0.96 -31.23
CA LYS A 485 -23.18 2.32 -30.69
C LYS A 485 -21.78 2.92 -30.67
N THR A 486 -21.58 4.04 -31.38
CA THR A 486 -20.35 4.82 -31.29
C THR A 486 -20.05 4.95 -29.81
N PRO A 487 -18.87 4.53 -29.32
CA PRO A 487 -18.57 4.71 -27.91
C PRO A 487 -18.76 6.19 -27.63
N GLU A 488 -19.78 6.53 -26.83
CA GLU A 488 -19.85 7.84 -26.23
C GLU A 488 -18.48 8.04 -25.59
N PRO A 489 -17.79 9.17 -25.84
CA PRO A 489 -16.48 9.40 -25.27
C PRO A 489 -16.62 9.09 -23.79
N HIS A 490 -15.86 8.08 -23.32
CA HIS A 490 -15.89 7.66 -21.93
C HIS A 490 -15.96 8.93 -21.11
N HIS A 491 -17.05 9.13 -20.37
CA HIS A 491 -17.12 10.21 -19.40
C HIS A 491 -16.03 9.91 -18.38
N ALA A 492 -14.82 10.36 -18.68
CA ALA A 492 -13.82 10.70 -17.70
C ALA A 492 -14.48 11.80 -16.89
N GLY A 493 -15.19 11.39 -15.84
CA GLY A 493 -15.78 12.29 -14.88
C GLY A 493 -14.68 13.24 -14.39
N GLU A 494 -14.95 14.53 -14.56
CA GLU A 494 -14.13 15.66 -14.14
C GLU A 494 -13.59 15.53 -12.71
#